data_AF-A0A1V1SQD5-F1
#
_entry.id   AF-A0A1V1SQD5-F1
#
_cell.length_a   1.000
_cell.length_b   1.000
_cell.length_c   1.000
_cell.angle_alpha   90.00
_cell.angle_beta   90.00
_cell.angle_gamma   90.00
#
_symmetry.space_group_name_H-M   'P 1'
#
loop_
_entity.id
_entity.type
_entity.pdbx_description
1 polymer ?
#
loop_
_entity_poly.entity_id
_entity_poly.type
_entity_poly.pdbx_seq_one_letter_code
_entity_poly.pdbx_strand_id
1 'polypeptide(L)'
;MKSLLLALGAQLASGLPANSQTGSRSVIGEALPTLGLANITQVGMSDIRGRSLSGPFLGKDFPDPSIIWGDGSWKAYATSSNGKRIPVATSSDTNSWTLTSNDALPDPGPWVDANDKGIWAPDVQKNDAGTYVSKSIAKSYSCFNHSLESIGFQNRGLNAFYYSKTFTCLA
;
A
#
# COMPACT_ATOMS: atom_id res chain seq x y z
N MET A 1 20.41 59.31 12.93
CA MET A 1 20.64 58.65 11.63
C MET A 1 19.33 58.05 11.15
N LYS A 2 18.85 58.52 9.98
CA LYS A 2 18.05 57.83 8.96
C LYS A 2 16.65 57.27 9.35
N SER A 3 15.65 57.96 8.81
CA SER A 3 14.25 57.58 8.56
C SER A 3 14.06 56.19 7.94
N LEU A 4 12.87 55.59 8.12
CA LEU A 4 11.95 55.29 7.00
C LEU A 4 10.57 54.82 7.52
N LEU A 5 9.52 55.53 7.13
CA LEU A 5 8.17 55.00 7.00
C LEU A 5 8.15 53.96 5.87
N LEU A 6 7.33 52.91 5.98
CA LEU A 6 6.70 52.30 4.81
C LEU A 6 5.33 51.72 5.20
N ALA A 7 4.28 52.43 4.82
CA ALA A 7 2.94 51.87 4.69
C ALA A 7 2.85 51.20 3.32
N LEU A 8 2.30 49.98 3.26
CA LEU A 8 1.81 49.39 2.00
C LEU A 8 0.56 48.57 2.32
N GLY A 9 -0.59 49.05 1.83
CA GLY A 9 -1.88 48.43 2.06
C GLY A 9 -2.25 47.38 1.02
N ALA A 10 -3.39 46.73 1.27
CA ALA A 10 -4.32 46.27 0.23
C ALA A 10 -5.67 45.98 0.92
N GLN A 11 -6.71 46.70 0.51
CA GLN A 11 -8.10 46.26 0.67
C GLN A 11 -8.47 45.32 -0.49
N LEU A 12 -9.59 44.61 -0.31
CA LEU A 12 -10.45 43.95 -1.32
C LEU A 12 -10.08 42.50 -1.72
N ALA A 13 -10.89 41.53 -1.29
CA ALA A 13 -11.83 40.85 -2.18
C ALA A 13 -12.74 39.88 -1.41
N SER A 14 -14.02 39.99 -1.72
CA SER A 14 -15.16 39.18 -1.32
C SER A 14 -15.02 37.69 -1.63
N GLY A 15 -15.59 36.85 -0.77
CA GLY A 15 -15.85 35.44 -1.07
C GLY A 15 -16.92 34.86 -0.13
N LEU A 16 -18.12 35.46 -0.13
CA LEU A 16 -19.29 34.78 0.44
C LEU A 16 -19.51 33.48 -0.35
N PRO A 17 -19.62 32.30 0.27
CA PRO A 17 -20.18 31.16 -0.43
C PRO A 17 -21.64 31.49 -0.78
N ALA A 18 -21.95 31.40 -2.07
CA ALA A 18 -23.29 31.54 -2.61
C ALA A 18 -24.23 30.55 -1.90
N ASN A 19 -25.24 31.09 -1.22
CA ASN A 19 -26.33 30.31 -0.68
C ASN A 19 -27.23 29.86 -1.84
N SER A 20 -27.11 28.60 -2.23
CA SER A 20 -28.10 27.88 -3.01
C SER A 20 -28.35 26.54 -2.34
N GLN A 21 -29.02 26.57 -1.18
CA GLN A 21 -29.67 25.38 -0.63
C GLN A 21 -30.88 25.01 -1.49
N THR A 22 -30.77 23.93 -2.26
CA THR A 22 -31.92 23.10 -2.60
C THR A 22 -31.57 21.64 -2.36
N GLY A 23 -32.15 21.06 -1.30
CA GLY A 23 -32.38 19.62 -1.23
C GLY A 23 -31.43 18.79 -0.37
N SER A 24 -31.90 18.48 0.84
CA SER A 24 -31.92 17.12 1.41
C SER A 24 -30.59 16.42 1.73
N ARG A 25 -30.12 16.55 2.98
CA ARG A 25 -29.83 15.45 3.93
C ARG A 25 -28.95 16.00 5.07
N SER A 26 -29.38 15.74 6.31
CA SER A 26 -28.64 16.06 7.52
C SER A 26 -27.33 15.28 7.57
N VAL A 27 -26.27 15.86 7.02
CA VAL A 27 -24.89 15.47 7.35
C VAL A 27 -24.58 16.22 8.64
N ILE A 28 -24.50 15.48 9.74
CA ILE A 28 -23.85 15.94 10.98
C ILE A 28 -22.53 16.60 10.59
N GLY A 29 -22.50 17.92 10.68
CA GLY A 29 -21.34 18.74 10.39
C GLY A 29 -20.31 18.54 11.47
N GLU A 30 -19.50 17.50 11.33
CA GLU A 30 -18.22 17.40 12.01
C GLU A 30 -17.35 18.54 11.42
N ALA A 31 -17.37 19.70 12.08
CA ALA A 31 -16.48 20.79 11.76
C ALA A 31 -15.05 20.29 11.93
N LEU A 32 -14.36 20.02 10.82
CA LEU A 32 -12.94 19.67 10.87
C LEU A 32 -12.21 20.85 11.53
N PRO A 33 -11.43 20.62 12.59
CA PRO A 33 -10.80 21.70 13.34
C PRO A 33 -9.84 22.46 12.41
N THR A 34 -10.09 23.76 12.24
CA THR A 34 -9.17 24.64 11.53
C THR A 34 -7.98 24.93 12.43
N LEU A 35 -6.82 24.35 12.11
CA LEU A 35 -5.58 24.56 12.86
C LEU A 35 -4.98 25.93 12.50
N GLY A 36 -5.31 26.95 13.30
CA GLY A 36 -4.68 28.26 13.26
C GLY A 36 -3.66 28.45 14.37
N LEU A 37 -2.78 29.45 14.24
CA LEU A 37 -1.75 29.77 15.23
C LEU A 37 -2.32 30.02 16.65
N ALA A 38 -3.57 30.51 16.73
CA ALA A 38 -4.30 30.75 17.98
C ALA A 38 -4.83 29.47 18.65
N ASN A 39 -5.00 28.37 17.91
CA ASN A 39 -5.62 27.13 18.41
C ASN A 39 -4.64 25.98 18.60
N ILE A 40 -3.38 26.11 18.14
CA ILE A 40 -2.37 25.04 18.32
C ILE A 40 -1.97 24.85 19.79
N THR A 41 -2.16 25.89 20.62
CA THR A 41 -1.89 25.87 22.07
C THR A 41 -3.11 25.50 22.92
N GLN A 42 -4.31 25.40 22.32
CA GLN A 42 -5.55 25.05 23.02
C GLN A 42 -5.91 23.56 22.94
N VAL A 43 -5.16 22.77 22.17
CA VAL A 43 -5.33 21.31 22.16
C VAL A 43 -4.82 20.77 23.50
N GLY A 44 -5.74 20.35 24.37
CA GLY A 44 -5.37 19.69 25.61
C GLY A 44 -4.66 18.37 25.32
N MET A 45 -3.67 17.98 26.12
CA MET A 45 -3.04 16.65 25.99
C MET A 45 -4.07 15.50 26.09
N SER A 46 -5.21 15.73 26.74
CA SER A 46 -6.36 14.83 26.79
C SER A 46 -7.11 14.68 25.46
N ASP A 47 -7.04 15.69 24.59
CA ASP A 47 -7.67 15.71 23.27
C ASP A 47 -6.78 15.06 22.20
N ILE A 48 -5.47 14.89 22.51
CA ILE A 48 -4.56 14.06 21.73
C ILE A 48 -4.88 12.59 22.01
N ARG A 49 -5.92 12.09 21.34
CA ARG A 49 -6.22 10.66 21.28
C ARG A 49 -5.01 9.97 20.63
N GLY A 50 -4.36 9.07 21.36
CA GLY A 50 -3.38 8.17 20.76
C GLY A 50 -4.01 7.46 19.56
N ARG A 51 -3.32 7.46 18.42
CA ARG A 51 -3.76 6.68 17.26
C ARG A 51 -3.80 5.21 17.67
N SER A 52 -4.99 4.65 17.86
CA SER A 52 -5.15 3.20 17.91
C SER A 52 -5.03 2.70 16.47
N LEU A 53 -4.14 1.74 16.24
CA LEU A 53 -4.12 0.99 14.99
C LEU A 53 -5.37 0.10 14.97
N SER A 54 -6.48 0.67 14.52
CA SER A 54 -7.71 -0.04 14.22
C SER A 54 -7.73 -0.29 12.72
N GLY A 55 -7.29 -1.46 12.29
CA GLY A 55 -7.24 -1.84 10.88
C GLY A 55 -7.11 -3.35 10.71
N PRO A 56 -7.17 -3.83 9.45
CA PRO A 56 -7.02 -5.24 9.15
C PRO A 56 -5.72 -5.81 9.74
N PHE A 57 -5.83 -6.93 10.45
CA PHE A 57 -4.70 -7.54 11.13
C PHE A 57 -4.76 -9.06 11.00
N LEU A 58 -3.68 -9.65 10.46
CA LEU A 58 -3.56 -11.10 10.30
C LEU A 58 -2.90 -11.77 11.51
N GLY A 59 -2.15 -11.03 12.35
CA GLY A 59 -1.45 -11.59 13.52
C GLY A 59 -0.42 -12.65 13.21
N LYS A 60 0.11 -12.65 11.99
CA LYS A 60 1.18 -13.53 11.50
C LYS A 60 2.26 -12.68 10.84
N ASP A 61 3.45 -13.25 10.71
CA ASP A 61 4.52 -12.68 9.90
C ASP A 61 4.04 -12.60 8.44
N PHE A 62 3.76 -11.40 7.94
CA PHE A 62 3.20 -11.20 6.61
C PHE A 62 3.63 -9.81 6.10
N PRO A 63 4.92 -9.64 5.78
CA PRO A 63 5.47 -8.33 5.44
C PRO A 63 5.07 -7.93 4.01
N ASP A 64 4.92 -6.61 3.79
CA ASP A 64 4.67 -6.03 2.46
C ASP A 64 3.45 -6.62 1.73
N PRO A 65 2.24 -6.57 2.32
CA PRO A 65 1.05 -7.15 1.70
C PRO A 65 0.64 -6.40 0.42
N SER A 66 0.55 -7.12 -0.70
CA SER A 66 -0.21 -6.69 -1.88
C SER A 66 -1.56 -7.40 -1.92
N ILE A 67 -2.63 -6.62 -2.04
CA ILE A 67 -4.02 -7.08 -1.95
C ILE A 67 -4.71 -6.94 -3.30
N ILE A 68 -5.41 -7.99 -3.74
CA ILE A 68 -6.21 -8.00 -4.96
C ILE A 68 -7.54 -8.72 -4.75
N TRP A 69 -8.59 -8.22 -5.40
CA TRP A 69 -9.86 -8.93 -5.53
C TRP A 69 -9.86 -9.77 -6.79
N GLY A 70 -10.23 -11.05 -6.66
CA GLY A 70 -10.42 -11.92 -7.81
C GLY A 70 -10.93 -13.28 -7.41
N ASP A 71 -11.49 -14.00 -8.38
CA ASP A 71 -12.00 -15.36 -8.19
C ASP A 71 -13.00 -15.48 -7.01
N GLY A 72 -13.72 -14.39 -6.70
CA GLY A 72 -14.73 -14.31 -5.63
C GLY A 72 -14.23 -14.05 -4.21
N SER A 73 -12.94 -13.76 -4.01
CA SER A 73 -12.38 -13.45 -2.68
C SER A 73 -11.26 -12.41 -2.73
N TRP A 74 -10.99 -11.76 -1.60
CA TRP A 74 -9.78 -10.97 -1.44
C TRP A 74 -8.61 -11.90 -1.17
N LYS A 75 -7.48 -11.59 -1.81
CA LYS A 75 -6.23 -12.30 -1.62
C LYS A 75 -5.12 -11.30 -1.34
N ALA A 76 -4.25 -11.66 -0.42
CA ALA A 76 -3.05 -10.93 -0.10
C ALA A 76 -1.83 -11.82 -0.34
N TYR A 77 -0.75 -11.20 -0.81
CA TYR A 77 0.56 -11.81 -1.02
C TYR A 77 1.59 -11.01 -0.25
N ALA A 78 2.59 -11.68 0.32
CA ALA A 78 3.62 -11.02 1.12
C ALA A 78 5.01 -11.50 0.77
N THR A 79 6.00 -10.77 1.29
CA THR A 79 7.41 -11.15 1.35
C THR A 79 7.59 -12.56 1.97
N SER A 80 8.62 -13.28 1.52
CA SER A 80 9.05 -14.59 2.04
C SER A 80 8.98 -14.66 3.55
N SER A 81 8.11 -15.52 4.06
CA SER A 81 7.88 -15.74 5.49
C SER A 81 7.13 -17.06 5.70
N ASN A 82 7.05 -17.54 6.94
CA ASN A 82 6.31 -18.77 7.30
C ASN A 82 6.70 -20.02 6.46
N GLY A 83 7.97 -20.13 6.06
CA GLY A 83 8.48 -21.23 5.23
C GLY A 83 8.01 -21.22 3.78
N LYS A 84 7.41 -20.12 3.31
CA LYS A 84 6.95 -19.90 1.93
C LYS A 84 7.72 -18.78 1.28
N ARG A 85 7.90 -18.85 -0.04
CA ARG A 85 8.50 -17.77 -0.82
C ARG A 85 7.50 -16.64 -1.04
N ILE A 86 6.26 -16.96 -1.39
CA ILE A 86 5.17 -15.98 -1.43
C ILE A 86 3.98 -16.55 -0.65
N PRO A 87 3.87 -16.28 0.66
CA PRO A 87 2.68 -16.66 1.43
C PRO A 87 1.42 -15.96 0.89
N VAL A 88 0.30 -16.69 0.93
CA VAL A 88 -1.01 -16.18 0.51
C VAL A 88 -1.97 -16.14 1.70
N ALA A 89 -2.66 -15.04 1.89
CA ALA A 89 -3.79 -14.93 2.81
C ALA A 89 -5.08 -14.60 2.04
N THR A 90 -6.23 -15.02 2.56
CA THR A 90 -7.54 -14.73 1.96
C THR A 90 -8.47 -14.03 2.94
N SER A 91 -9.41 -13.25 2.39
CA SER A 91 -10.45 -12.56 3.15
C SER A 91 -11.73 -12.43 2.33
N SER A 92 -12.89 -12.40 2.98
CA SER A 92 -14.17 -12.05 2.36
C SER A 92 -14.53 -10.57 2.50
N ASP A 93 -13.90 -9.86 3.45
CA ASP A 93 -14.36 -8.56 3.95
C ASP A 93 -13.23 -7.52 4.10
N THR A 94 -12.01 -7.83 3.65
CA THR A 94 -10.75 -7.09 3.82
C THR A 94 -10.31 -6.80 5.25
N ASN A 95 -11.06 -7.26 6.25
CA ASN A 95 -10.78 -7.02 7.67
C ASN A 95 -10.25 -8.29 8.34
N SER A 96 -10.91 -9.41 8.10
CA SER A 96 -10.59 -10.72 8.65
C SER A 96 -9.78 -11.52 7.64
N TRP A 97 -8.53 -11.82 7.96
CA TRP A 97 -7.61 -12.52 7.07
C TRP A 97 -7.26 -13.89 7.59
N THR A 98 -7.19 -14.87 6.69
CA THR A 98 -6.75 -16.25 6.98
C THR A 98 -5.53 -16.57 6.15
N LEU A 99 -4.42 -16.91 6.81
CA LEU A 99 -3.21 -17.39 6.12
C LEU A 99 -3.46 -18.79 5.55
N THR A 100 -3.18 -18.98 4.27
CA THR A 100 -3.36 -20.27 3.60
C THR A 100 -2.10 -21.14 3.71
N SER A 101 -2.26 -22.44 3.43
CA SER A 101 -1.13 -23.38 3.31
C SER A 101 -0.34 -23.22 2.01
N ASN A 102 -0.86 -22.49 1.02
CA ASN A 102 -0.30 -22.42 -0.32
C ASN A 102 0.87 -21.42 -0.40
N ASP A 103 1.89 -21.78 -1.18
CA ASP A 103 2.94 -20.86 -1.64
C ASP A 103 2.59 -20.43 -3.07
N ALA A 104 2.52 -19.12 -3.31
CA ALA A 104 2.19 -18.60 -4.61
C ALA A 104 3.34 -18.77 -5.62
N LEU A 105 4.59 -18.99 -5.19
CA LEU A 105 5.72 -19.20 -6.09
C LEU A 105 6.67 -20.29 -5.53
N PRO A 106 6.24 -21.56 -5.52
CA PRO A 106 7.01 -22.66 -4.96
C PRO A 106 8.27 -22.98 -5.78
N ASP A 107 8.25 -22.68 -7.07
CA ASP A 107 9.36 -22.94 -7.99
C ASP A 107 9.81 -21.63 -8.65
N PRO A 108 10.73 -20.88 -8.01
CA PRO A 108 11.31 -19.71 -8.64
C PRO A 108 12.21 -20.12 -9.82
N GLY A 109 12.34 -19.22 -10.80
CA GLY A 109 13.22 -19.47 -11.95
C GLY A 109 14.69 -19.63 -11.56
N PRO A 110 15.53 -20.24 -12.43
CA PRO A 110 16.91 -20.63 -12.12
C PRO A 110 17.88 -19.46 -11.88
N TRP A 111 17.45 -18.22 -12.14
CA TRP A 111 18.23 -17.01 -11.90
C TRP A 111 18.17 -16.55 -10.44
N VAL A 112 17.17 -17.01 -9.66
CA VAL A 112 17.11 -16.73 -8.22
C VAL A 112 18.25 -17.50 -7.55
N ASP A 113 19.01 -16.84 -6.68
CA ASP A 113 20.05 -17.49 -5.90
C ASP A 113 19.45 -18.64 -5.07
N ALA A 114 19.84 -19.88 -5.35
CA ALA A 114 19.31 -21.03 -4.63
C ALA A 114 19.66 -21.02 -3.12
N ASN A 115 20.71 -20.27 -2.75
CA ASN A 115 21.14 -20.08 -1.37
C ASN A 115 20.39 -18.92 -0.67
N ASP A 116 19.68 -18.08 -1.43
CA ASP A 116 18.83 -17.02 -0.91
C ASP A 116 17.37 -17.24 -1.33
N LYS A 117 16.55 -17.64 -0.36
CA LYS A 117 15.14 -17.94 -0.58
C LYS A 117 14.25 -16.69 -0.45
N GLY A 118 14.84 -15.50 -0.35
CA GLY A 118 14.14 -14.23 -0.23
C GLY A 118 13.50 -13.77 -1.54
N ILE A 119 12.17 -13.71 -1.53
CA ILE A 119 11.36 -12.99 -2.51
C ILE A 119 10.63 -11.88 -1.75
N TRP A 120 10.73 -10.65 -2.22
CA TRP A 120 10.32 -9.46 -1.49
C TRP A 120 9.28 -8.66 -2.24
N ALA A 121 8.38 -8.05 -1.47
CA ALA A 121 7.39 -7.08 -1.90
C ALA A 121 6.66 -7.48 -3.20
N PRO A 122 5.89 -8.59 -3.18
CA PRO A 122 5.10 -8.97 -4.32
C PRO A 122 4.01 -7.91 -4.60
N ASP A 123 3.74 -7.63 -5.87
CA ASP A 123 2.61 -6.86 -6.35
C ASP A 123 1.84 -7.66 -7.40
N VAL A 124 0.53 -7.87 -7.18
CA VAL A 124 -0.31 -8.66 -8.07
C VAL A 124 -1.38 -7.79 -8.72
N GLN A 125 -1.42 -7.79 -10.04
CA GLN A 125 -2.35 -7.01 -10.84
C GLN A 125 -3.04 -7.86 -11.89
N LYS A 126 -4.30 -7.59 -12.22
CA LYS A 126 -5.04 -8.30 -13.28
C LYS A 126 -5.10 -7.43 -14.53
N ASN A 127 -4.71 -7.97 -15.67
CA ASN A 127 -4.85 -7.29 -16.96
C ASN A 127 -6.25 -7.48 -17.58
N ASP A 128 -6.51 -6.77 -18.67
CA ASP A 128 -7.80 -6.78 -19.39
C ASP A 128 -8.17 -8.15 -19.98
N ALA A 129 -7.18 -9.01 -20.25
CA ALA A 129 -7.40 -10.39 -20.69
C ALA A 129 -7.73 -11.36 -19.54
N GLY A 130 -7.95 -10.84 -18.33
CA GLY A 130 -8.26 -11.63 -17.13
C GLY A 130 -7.02 -12.30 -16.52
N THR A 131 -5.84 -11.82 -16.88
CA THR A 131 -4.54 -12.42 -16.59
C THR A 131 -3.87 -11.64 -15.43
N TYR A 132 -3.84 -12.22 -14.21
CA TYR A 132 -3.03 -11.88 -13.03
C TYR A 132 -1.49 -11.98 -13.19
N VAL A 133 -0.81 -10.85 -13.21
CA VAL A 133 0.66 -10.74 -13.22
C VAL A 133 1.16 -10.45 -11.80
N SER A 134 2.29 -11.06 -11.40
CA SER A 134 2.95 -10.79 -10.12
C SER A 134 4.35 -10.21 -10.33
N LYS A 135 4.63 -9.02 -9.80
CA LYS A 135 5.99 -8.45 -9.76
C LYS A 135 6.56 -8.64 -8.36
N SER A 136 7.82 -9.01 -8.22
CA SER A 136 8.48 -9.17 -6.90
C SER A 136 9.96 -8.85 -7.01
N ILE A 137 10.73 -8.84 -5.93
CA ILE A 137 12.18 -8.65 -5.97
C ILE A 137 12.84 -9.92 -5.43
N ALA A 138 13.93 -10.37 -6.02
CA ALA A 138 14.69 -11.50 -5.49
C ALA A 138 16.18 -11.33 -5.78
N LYS A 139 17.01 -12.01 -4.99
CA LYS A 139 18.44 -12.00 -5.21
C LYS A 139 18.80 -12.85 -6.44
N SER A 140 19.65 -12.30 -7.30
CA SER A 140 20.20 -13.03 -8.44
C SER A 140 21.36 -13.93 -8.05
N TYR A 141 21.44 -15.10 -8.67
CA TYR A 141 22.65 -15.93 -8.64
C TYR A 141 23.81 -15.33 -9.45
N SER A 142 23.50 -14.62 -10.56
CA SER A 142 24.50 -14.18 -11.53
C SER A 142 25.12 -12.81 -11.23
N CYS A 143 24.61 -12.08 -10.24
CA CYS A 143 25.02 -10.70 -9.96
C CYS A 143 25.44 -10.54 -8.50
N PHE A 144 26.74 -10.69 -8.26
CA PHE A 144 27.35 -10.42 -6.97
C PHE A 144 27.25 -8.91 -6.67
N ASN A 145 26.50 -8.55 -5.62
CA ASN A 145 26.30 -7.22 -5.02
C ASN A 145 25.10 -6.36 -5.50
N HIS A 146 24.21 -6.80 -6.39
CA HIS A 146 23.08 -5.98 -6.87
C HIS A 146 21.72 -6.69 -6.73
N SER A 147 20.70 -5.97 -6.25
CA SER A 147 19.31 -6.45 -6.12
C SER A 147 18.62 -6.47 -7.49
N LEU A 148 17.94 -7.56 -7.84
CA LEU A 148 17.17 -7.64 -9.10
C LEU A 148 15.69 -7.41 -8.87
N GLU A 149 15.07 -6.64 -9.77
CA GLU A 149 13.63 -6.68 -9.99
C GLU A 149 13.26 -7.98 -10.71
N SER A 150 12.30 -8.71 -10.16
CA SER A 150 11.74 -9.91 -10.77
C SER A 150 10.30 -9.71 -11.21
N ILE A 151 9.90 -10.29 -12.33
CA ILE A 151 8.50 -10.26 -12.76
C ILE A 151 8.05 -11.70 -13.02
N GLY A 152 7.22 -12.24 -12.14
CA GLY A 152 6.55 -13.51 -12.31
C GLY A 152 5.29 -13.35 -13.17
N PHE A 153 5.20 -14.07 -14.29
CA PHE A 153 3.99 -14.07 -15.11
C PHE A 153 3.30 -15.44 -15.07
N GLN A 154 2.17 -15.43 -14.36
CA GLN A 154 0.92 -16.19 -14.43
C GLN A 154 0.76 -17.59 -15.07
N ASN A 155 -0.07 -18.40 -14.40
CA ASN A 155 -1.12 -19.19 -15.05
C ASN A 155 -2.45 -19.25 -14.23
N ARG A 156 -3.57 -18.84 -14.85
CA ARG A 156 -5.00 -19.08 -14.52
C ARG A 156 -5.44 -19.29 -13.05
N GLY A 157 -5.19 -18.32 -12.20
CA GLY A 157 -5.88 -18.18 -10.90
C GLY A 157 -4.98 -17.56 -9.86
N LEU A 158 -5.56 -17.08 -8.77
CA LEU A 158 -4.83 -16.39 -7.71
C LEU A 158 -4.24 -17.33 -6.63
N ASN A 159 -3.99 -18.60 -6.97
CA ASN A 159 -3.47 -19.59 -6.00
C ASN A 159 -1.99 -19.92 -6.20
N ALA A 160 -1.48 -19.82 -7.43
CA ALA A 160 -0.09 -20.09 -7.76
C ALA A 160 0.32 -19.31 -9.02
N PHE A 161 1.56 -18.85 -9.04
CA PHE A 161 2.24 -18.19 -10.13
C PHE A 161 3.37 -19.08 -10.61
N TYR A 162 3.60 -19.05 -11.93
CA TYR A 162 4.74 -19.71 -12.54
C TYR A 162 5.77 -18.66 -12.97
N TYR A 163 7.02 -19.06 -13.01
CA TYR A 163 8.09 -18.22 -13.54
C TYR A 163 7.96 -18.04 -15.06
N SER A 164 8.30 -16.84 -15.56
CA SER A 164 8.21 -16.52 -17.00
C SER A 164 9.42 -15.76 -17.54
N LYS A 165 9.87 -14.65 -16.92
CA LYS A 165 11.00 -13.84 -17.43
C LYS A 165 11.80 -13.14 -16.30
N THR A 166 13.07 -12.86 -16.57
CA THR A 166 13.99 -12.06 -15.72
C THR A 166 14.27 -10.71 -16.39
N PHE A 167 14.45 -9.64 -15.62
CA PHE A 167 15.00 -8.36 -16.11
C PHE A 167 16.46 -8.21 -15.68
N THR A 168 17.26 -7.60 -16.54
CA THR A 168 18.73 -7.51 -16.51
C THR A 168 19.27 -6.84 -15.24
N CYS A 169 20.47 -7.24 -14.82
CA CYS A 169 21.21 -6.57 -13.74
C CYS A 169 21.43 -5.10 -14.07
N LEU A 170 20.84 -4.22 -13.26
CA LEU A 170 21.07 -2.79 -13.32
C LEU A 170 22.48 -2.52 -12.78
N ALA A 171 23.31 -1.91 -13.62
CA ALA A 171 24.69 -1.50 -13.29
C ALA A 171 24.70 -0.20 -12.47
#